data_AF-R5EY63-F1
#
_entry.id   AF-R5EY63-F1
#
_cell.length_a   1.000
_cell.length_b   1.000
_cell.length_c   1.000
_cell.angle_alpha   90.00
_cell.angle_beta   90.00
_cell.angle_gamma   90.00
#
_symmetry.space_group_name_H-M   'P 1'
#
loop_
_entity.id
_entity.type
_entity.pdbx_description
1 polymer ?
#
loop_
_entity_poly.entity_id
_entity_poly.type
_entity_poly.pdbx_seq_one_letter_code
_entity_poly.pdbx_strand_id
1 'polypeptide(L)'
;MSNKQFLELPYGKDDFTKLREQNCYFVDKTPYIKQVFGVDASDVLLFTRPRRFGKTLLISMFDSFLKINPEKPFDNSKQLELFKGTKILEDKEFCDKFMGQCPVITIT
;
A
#
# COMPACT_ATOMS: atom_id res chain seq x y z
N MET A 1 -26.36 -5.96 23.00
CA MET A 1 -26.10 -6.00 21.54
C MET A 1 -24.85 -5.17 21.28
N SER A 2 -23.81 -5.72 20.66
CA SER A 2 -22.60 -4.95 20.34
C SER A 2 -22.96 -3.92 19.26
N ASN A 3 -22.80 -2.63 19.55
CA ASN A 3 -22.94 -1.56 18.56
C ASN A 3 -21.81 -1.72 17.53
N LYS A 4 -22.07 -2.41 16.42
CA LYS A 4 -21.13 -2.48 15.30
C LYS A 4 -21.22 -1.17 14.53
N GLN A 5 -20.29 -0.26 14.79
CA GLN A 5 -20.10 0.93 13.96
C GLN A 5 -19.35 0.52 12.70
N PHE A 6 -19.98 0.68 11.53
CA PHE A 6 -19.34 0.42 10.25
C PHE A 6 -18.43 1.59 9.87
N LEU A 7 -17.26 1.28 9.29
CA LEU A 7 -16.37 2.30 8.75
C LEU A 7 -16.97 2.90 7.48
N GLU A 8 -16.66 4.18 7.22
CA GLU A 8 -17.11 4.86 6.01
C GLU A 8 -16.48 4.24 4.76
N LEU A 9 -17.28 4.12 3.68
CA LEU A 9 -16.78 3.68 2.39
C LEU A 9 -15.93 4.80 1.75
N PRO A 10 -14.73 4.50 1.22
CA PRO A 10 -13.81 5.49 0.66
C PRO A 10 -14.20 5.90 -0.77
N TYR A 11 -15.44 6.37 -0.98
CA TYR A 11 -15.91 6.72 -2.33
C TYR A 11 -15.09 7.89 -2.91
N GLY A 12 -14.48 7.67 -4.08
CA GLY A 12 -13.65 8.67 -4.75
C GLY A 12 -12.27 8.92 -4.12
N LYS A 13 -11.86 8.12 -3.13
CA LYS A 13 -10.52 8.20 -2.53
C LYS A 13 -9.61 7.17 -3.20
N ASP A 14 -8.74 7.65 -4.09
CA ASP A 14 -7.77 6.84 -4.84
C ASP A 14 -6.34 6.91 -4.25
N ASP A 15 -6.22 7.36 -2.99
CA ASP A 15 -4.96 7.55 -2.26
C ASP A 15 -4.93 6.64 -1.04
N PHE A 16 -3.96 5.73 -1.01
CA PHE A 16 -3.84 4.73 0.05
C PHE A 16 -3.50 5.37 1.40
N THR A 17 -2.59 6.33 1.42
CA THR A 17 -2.16 7.00 2.66
C THR A 17 -3.36 7.70 3.31
N LYS A 18 -4.09 8.51 2.55
CA LYS A 18 -5.29 9.22 3.05
C LYS A 18 -6.37 8.25 3.51
N LEU A 19 -6.57 7.15 2.78
CA LEU A 19 -7.57 6.14 3.14
C LEU A 19 -7.25 5.48 4.49
N ARG A 20 -5.97 5.21 4.77
CA ARG A 20 -5.52 4.65 6.06
C ARG A 20 -5.63 5.68 7.19
N GLU A 21 -5.19 6.91 6.96
CA GLU A 21 -5.25 8.00 7.95
C GLU A 21 -6.69 8.36 8.34
N GLN A 22 -7.64 8.29 7.41
CA GLN A 22 -9.06 8.60 7.65
C GLN A 22 -9.85 7.41 8.22
N ASN A 23 -9.19 6.31 8.56
CA ASN A 23 -9.81 5.10 9.11
C ASN A 23 -11.03 4.62 8.30
N CYS A 24 -10.96 4.72 6.97
CA CYS A 24 -12.03 4.28 6.08
C CYS A 24 -12.01 2.76 5.89
N TYR A 25 -13.13 2.22 5.42
CA TYR A 25 -13.22 0.81 5.03
C TYR A 25 -12.20 0.48 3.95
N PHE A 26 -11.37 -0.53 4.21
CA PHE A 26 -10.34 -1.00 3.31
C PHE A 26 -10.36 -2.52 3.24
N VAL A 27 -10.40 -3.07 2.03
CA VAL A 27 -10.19 -4.51 1.83
C VAL A 27 -8.69 -4.73 1.71
N ASP A 28 -8.13 -5.47 2.67
CA ASP A 28 -6.70 -5.76 2.69
C ASP A 28 -6.27 -6.58 1.47
N LYS A 29 -5.57 -5.89 0.55
CA LYS A 29 -4.91 -6.47 -0.63
C LYS A 29 -3.39 -6.34 -0.57
N THR A 30 -2.84 -6.02 0.60
CA THR A 30 -1.40 -5.86 0.80
C THR A 30 -0.57 -7.11 0.48
N PRO A 31 -1.07 -8.36 0.57
CA PRO A 31 -0.31 -9.53 0.10
C PRO A 31 0.11 -9.47 -1.37
N TYR A 32 -0.62 -8.71 -2.19
CA TYR A 32 -0.27 -8.55 -3.61
C TYR A 32 1.04 -7.78 -3.83
N ILE A 33 1.48 -6.98 -2.85
CA ILE A 33 2.80 -6.32 -2.89
C ILE A 33 3.91 -7.37 -3.01
N LYS A 34 3.86 -8.41 -2.16
CA LYS A 34 4.82 -9.51 -2.20
C LYS A 34 4.75 -10.28 -3.52
N GLN A 35 3.55 -10.50 -4.04
CA GLN A 35 3.40 -11.16 -5.33
C GLN A 35 4.13 -10.38 -6.44
N VAL A 36 3.97 -9.05 -6.49
CA VAL A 36 4.56 -8.22 -7.54
C VAL A 36 6.08 -8.02 -7.38
N PHE A 37 6.57 -7.77 -6.17
CA PHE A 37 7.97 -7.38 -5.96
C PHE A 37 8.86 -8.51 -5.42
N GLY A 38 8.28 -9.62 -4.96
CA GLY A 38 9.00 -10.74 -4.36
C GLY A 38 8.91 -12.06 -5.13
N VAL A 39 7.87 -12.25 -5.95
CA VAL A 39 7.62 -13.51 -6.67
C VAL A 39 7.65 -13.31 -8.19
N ASP A 40 6.99 -12.26 -8.67
CA ASP A 40 7.01 -11.91 -10.08
C ASP A 40 8.38 -11.36 -10.49
N ALA A 41 8.89 -11.83 -11.61
CA ALA A 41 10.18 -11.41 -12.19
C ALA A 41 9.97 -10.55 -13.45
N SER A 42 8.75 -10.10 -13.72
CA SER A 42 8.42 -9.26 -14.87
C SER A 42 9.00 -7.86 -14.72
N ASP A 43 9.75 -7.40 -15.73
CA ASP A 43 10.29 -6.03 -15.77
C ASP A 43 9.19 -4.95 -15.90
N VAL A 44 8.04 -5.33 -16.46
CA VAL A 44 6.93 -4.41 -16.74
C VAL A 44 5.60 -5.04 -16.33
N LEU A 45 4.84 -4.33 -15.49
CA LEU A 45 3.48 -4.70 -15.10
C LEU A 45 2.45 -3.76 -15.75
N LEU A 46 1.62 -4.29 -16.65
CA LEU A 46 0.58 -3.52 -17.34
C LEU A 46 -0.81 -3.78 -16.76
N PHE A 47 -1.43 -2.75 -16.19
CA PHE A 47 -2.82 -2.83 -15.69
C PHE A 47 -3.84 -2.48 -16.79
N THR A 48 -4.42 -3.49 -17.45
CA THR A 48 -5.42 -3.36 -18.53
C THR A 48 -6.80 -2.91 -18.04
N ARG A 49 -7.61 -2.31 -18.91
CA ARG A 49 -8.71 -1.33 -18.69
C ARG A 49 -10.05 -1.91 -18.16
N PRO A 50 -10.24 -2.04 -16.83
CA PRO A 50 -11.53 -1.63 -16.26
C PRO A 50 -11.39 -0.35 -15.46
N ARG A 51 -12.34 0.57 -15.68
CA ARG A 51 -12.46 1.83 -14.94
C ARG A 51 -12.91 1.53 -13.51
N ARG A 52 -12.44 2.31 -12.53
CA ARG A 52 -12.78 2.17 -11.09
C ARG A 52 -12.40 0.82 -10.47
N PHE A 53 -11.45 0.10 -11.07
CA PHE A 53 -10.96 -1.16 -10.52
C PHE A 53 -9.93 -0.99 -9.39
N GLY A 54 -9.69 0.24 -8.94
CA GLY A 54 -8.76 0.55 -7.84
C GLY A 54 -7.29 0.53 -8.22
N LYS A 55 -6.95 0.70 -9.51
CA LYS A 55 -5.55 0.72 -9.97
C LYS A 55 -4.77 1.90 -9.39
N THR A 56 -5.36 3.09 -9.37
CA THR A 56 -4.74 4.27 -8.80
C THR A 56 -4.45 4.07 -7.31
N LEU A 57 -5.43 3.54 -6.57
CA LEU A 57 -5.26 3.16 -5.16
C LEU A 57 -4.14 2.12 -4.97
N LEU A 58 -4.07 1.11 -5.85
CA LEU A 58 -3.01 0.10 -5.83
C LEU A 58 -1.62 0.70 -6.06
N ILE A 59 -1.48 1.58 -7.06
CA ILE A 59 -0.21 2.28 -7.33
C ILE A 59 0.18 3.16 -6.15
N SER A 60 -0.77 3.88 -5.56
CA SER A 60 -0.55 4.68 -4.34
C SER A 60 -0.13 3.80 -3.15
N MET A 61 -0.69 2.59 -3.02
CA MET A 61 -0.27 1.62 -2.00
C MET A 61 1.17 1.15 -2.22
N PHE A 62 1.58 0.89 -3.47
CA PHE A 62 2.97 0.54 -3.80
C PHE A 62 3.94 1.68 -3.49
N ASP A 63 3.62 2.90 -3.91
CA ASP A 63 4.41 4.10 -3.57
C ASP A 63 4.56 4.23 -2.05
N SER A 64 3.44 4.14 -1.31
CA SER A 64 3.43 4.27 0.15
C SER A 64 4.22 3.16 0.85
N PHE A 65 4.30 1.96 0.29
CA PHE A 65 5.06 0.84 0.87
C PHE A 65 6.56 0.95 0.58
N LEU A 66 6.92 1.21 -0.67
CA LEU A 66 8.30 1.07 -1.16
C LEU A 66 9.15 2.32 -0.94
N LYS A 67 8.53 3.49 -1.03
CA LYS A 67 9.24 4.77 -1.18
C LYS A 67 10.09 5.11 0.04
N ILE A 68 11.37 5.34 -0.21
CA ILE A 68 12.30 5.88 0.78
C ILE A 68 11.94 7.31 1.16
N ASN A 69 12.07 7.64 2.45
CA ASN A 69 11.91 9.00 2.94
C ASN A 69 13.20 9.81 2.67
N PRO A 70 13.18 10.89 1.87
CA PRO A 70 14.37 11.70 1.59
C PRO A 70 14.95 12.41 2.82
N GLU A 71 14.11 12.82 3.76
CA GLU A 71 14.53 13.54 4.97
C GLU A 71 15.15 12.60 6.01
N LYS A 72 14.66 11.36 6.04
CA LYS A 72 15.13 10.30 6.93
C LYS A 72 15.26 8.98 6.15
N PRO A 73 16.34 8.81 5.39
CA PRO A 73 16.55 7.59 4.62
C PRO A 73 16.45 6.35 5.51
N PHE A 74 15.78 5.32 5.02
CA PHE A 74 15.60 4.02 5.68
C PHE A 74 14.76 4.04 6.98
N ASP A 75 14.18 5.18 7.36
CA ASP A 75 13.14 5.24 8.40
C ASP A 75 11.81 4.72 7.84
N ASN A 76 11.37 3.56 8.34
CA ASN A 76 10.12 2.90 7.96
C ASN A 76 8.97 3.12 8.95
N SER A 77 9.12 4.01 9.94
CA SER A 77 8.12 4.24 10.99
C SER A 77 6.75 4.62 10.43
N LYS A 78 6.72 5.44 9.36
CA LYS A 78 5.47 5.85 8.70
C LYS A 78 4.78 4.67 8.01
N GLN A 79 5.54 3.82 7.34
CA GLN A 79 5.04 2.64 6.65
C GLN A 79 4.48 1.65 7.67
N LEU A 80 5.15 1.45 8.80
CA LEU A 80 4.65 0.60 9.88
C LEU A 80 3.28 1.05 10.38
N GLU A 81 3.06 2.35 10.55
CA GLU A 81 1.74 2.89 10.93
C GLU A 81 0.69 2.71 9.83
N LEU A 82 1.04 3.02 8.56
CA LEU A 82 0.11 2.89 7.43
C LEU A 82 -0.35 1.45 7.19
N PHE A 83 0.57 0.48 7.32
CA PHE A 83 0.31 -0.94 7.09
C PHE A 83 -0.08 -1.70 8.35
N LYS A 84 -0.26 -1.01 9.49
CA LYS A 84 -0.66 -1.63 10.75
C LYS A 84 -1.94 -2.44 10.60
N GLY A 85 -1.89 -3.70 11.05
CA GLY A 85 -3.00 -4.64 10.99
C GLY A 85 -3.30 -5.19 9.59
N THR A 86 -2.41 -4.99 8.62
CA THR A 86 -2.49 -5.63 7.29
C THR A 86 -1.58 -6.84 7.22
N LYS A 87 -1.92 -7.79 6.34
CA LYS A 87 -1.23 -9.08 6.21
C LYS A 87 0.22 -8.97 5.75
N ILE A 88 0.61 -7.92 5.02
CA ILE A 88 2.00 -7.78 4.55
C ILE A 88 3.00 -7.67 5.71
N LEU A 89 2.59 -7.10 6.85
CA LEU A 89 3.47 -6.97 8.04
C LEU A 89 3.79 -8.29 8.73
N GLU A 90 3.05 -9.37 8.42
CA GLU A 90 3.34 -10.70 8.94
C GLU A 90 4.67 -11.23 8.36
N ASP A 91 5.05 -10.78 7.16
CA ASP A 91 6.31 -11.14 6.50
C ASP A 91 7.39 -10.10 6.79
N LYS A 92 8.08 -10.30 7.92
CA LYS A 92 9.14 -9.39 8.38
C LYS A 92 10.33 -9.34 7.44
N GLU A 93 10.77 -10.48 6.91
CA GLU A 93 11.93 -10.54 6.00
C GLU A 93 11.66 -9.76 4.72
N PHE A 94 10.46 -9.87 4.16
CA PHE A 94 10.06 -9.07 3.00
C PHE A 94 9.97 -7.58 3.33
N CYS A 95 9.41 -7.23 4.48
CA CYS A 95 9.32 -5.84 4.92
C CYS A 95 10.70 -5.22 5.13
N ASP A 96 11.64 -5.90 5.79
CA ASP A 96 12.99 -5.39 6.03
C ASP A 96 13.74 -5.11 4.71
N LYS A 97 13.48 -5.92 3.68
CA LYS A 97 14.11 -5.77 2.38
C LYS A 97 13.54 -4.62 1.53
N PHE A 98 12.22 -4.39 1.57
CA PHE A 98 11.54 -3.53 0.59
C PHE A 98 10.81 -2.32 1.20
N MET A 99 10.36 -2.39 2.46
CA MET A 99 9.53 -1.35 3.07
C MET A 99 10.33 -0.07 3.32
N GLY A 100 9.99 0.98 2.59
CA GLY A 100 10.68 2.27 2.66
C GLY A 100 12.14 2.22 2.19
N GLN A 101 12.52 1.19 1.43
CA GLN A 101 13.92 0.95 1.01
C GLN A 101 14.18 1.30 -0.46
N CYS A 102 13.14 1.59 -1.25
CA CYS A 102 13.27 1.76 -2.69
C CYS A 102 13.07 3.22 -3.12
N PRO A 103 13.89 3.72 -4.06
CA PRO A 103 13.56 4.96 -4.75
C PRO A 103 12.35 4.70 -5.65
N VAL A 104 11.26 5.45 -5.45
CA VAL A 104 10.05 5.36 -6.27
C VAL A 104 9.87 6.67 -7.02
N ILE A 105 9.74 6.56 -8.35
CA ILE A 105 9.46 7.68 -9.24
C ILE A 105 8.06 7.47 -9.80
N THR A 106 7.18 8.45 -9.57
CA THR A 106 5.85 8.50 -10.18
C THR A 106 5.83 9.66 -11.16
N ILE A 107 5.50 9.37 -12.43
CA ILE A 107 5.35 10.37 -13.49
C ILE A 107 3.84 10.54 -13.73
N THR A 108 3.36 11.78 -13.63
CA THR A 108 1.95 12.15 -13.80
C THR A 108 1.76 13.10 -14.96
#